data_AF-A0A8B3C494-F1
#
_entry.id   AF-A0A8B3C494-F1
#
_cell.length_a   1.000
_cell.length_b   1.000
_cell.length_c   1.000
_cell.angle_alpha   90.00
_cell.angle_beta   90.00
_cell.angle_gamma   90.00
#
_symmetry.space_group_name_H-M   'P 1'
#
loop_
_entity.id
_entity.type
_entity.pdbx_description
1 polymer ?
#
loop_
_entity_poly.entity_id
_entity_poly.type
_entity_poly.pdbx_seq_one_letter_code
_entity_poly.pdbx_strand_id
1 'polypeptide(L)'
;MNRILFIFILAWTFYVPGHAQSQDSVQVYDGTTLFTGDTIRIGYKGLNNEKYWEIQEPTMTEFGVRYNPVKANLDLKTAKVIDCNPKNADKIFFNGRPVIVVSADGYPNELYVNIDPAIARGEIAWVYEDHTAENATELTPELMLACCIRSNNLPITDYVLQYLIKIKDKKLYQACLSDEFEYNKAKPEYEKMLKDLMAGFDFSKTYYIKTDLSIDKYNFQDNGYPVDFYGSHSQYFIPQPDFNFLPTNREHFKFLPVSPSDGEKANKRRKGVSSTGYIPSLAYGRVYMKLLDKRMELPKNEVLNMERMYRQSVIGAEILKMEVYDCPNCEYNLMGVIK
;
A
#
# COMPACT_ATOMS: atom_id res chain seq x y z
N MET A 1 57.48 2.09 64.06
CA MET A 1 56.36 1.72 64.95
C MET A 1 55.11 2.46 64.50
N ASN A 2 54.12 1.68 64.05
CA ASN A 2 52.66 1.89 64.04
C ASN A 2 52.10 3.31 63.80
N ARG A 3 51.49 3.58 62.65
CA ARG A 3 50.12 3.20 62.22
C ARG A 3 49.04 3.98 62.98
N ILE A 4 48.35 4.90 62.31
CA ILE A 4 46.92 4.79 61.90
C ILE A 4 46.45 6.14 61.32
N LEU A 5 46.05 6.05 60.06
CA LEU A 5 45.36 7.04 59.26
C LEU A 5 43.85 6.81 59.45
N PHE A 6 43.05 7.84 59.73
CA PHE A 6 41.59 7.76 59.62
C PHE A 6 41.09 8.89 58.71
N ILE A 7 40.74 8.48 57.49
CA ILE A 7 39.95 9.28 56.55
C ILE A 7 38.50 8.79 56.70
N PHE A 8 37.60 9.66 57.13
CA PHE A 8 36.17 9.42 57.08
C PHE A 8 35.67 9.72 55.66
N ILE A 9 35.45 8.68 54.84
CA ILE A 9 34.65 8.77 53.62
C ILE A 9 33.22 8.38 54.00
N LEU A 10 32.33 9.37 54.12
CA LEU A 10 30.89 9.14 54.16
C LEU A 10 30.44 8.78 52.74
N ALA A 11 30.31 7.48 52.46
CA ALA A 11 29.61 7.00 51.28
C ALA A 11 28.10 7.16 51.50
N TRP A 12 27.52 8.21 50.94
CA TRP A 12 26.07 8.27 50.74
C TRP A 12 25.70 7.31 49.61
N THR A 13 25.46 6.05 49.96
CA THR A 13 24.74 5.13 49.08
C THR A 13 23.28 5.57 49.07
N PHE A 14 22.90 6.41 48.10
CA PHE A 14 21.51 6.47 47.67
C PHE A 14 21.16 5.09 47.11
N TYR A 15 20.47 4.29 47.93
CA TYR A 15 19.64 3.21 47.45
C TYR A 15 18.58 3.86 46.54
N VAL A 16 18.85 3.92 45.24
CA VAL A 16 17.80 4.09 44.25
C VAL A 16 17.12 2.73 44.17
N PRO A 17 15.85 2.59 44.58
CA PRO A 17 15.10 1.39 44.24
C PRO A 17 15.08 1.34 42.72
N GLY A 18 15.61 0.26 42.14
CA GLY A 18 15.51 -0.03 40.72
C GLY A 18 14.04 -0.27 40.33
N HIS A 19 13.24 0.79 40.28
CA HIS A 19 12.10 0.84 39.39
C HIS A 19 12.69 0.92 37.99
N ALA A 20 12.91 -0.24 37.38
CA ALA A 20 13.13 -0.32 35.95
C ALA A 20 11.90 0.34 35.27
N GLN A 21 12.07 1.58 34.83
CA GLN A 21 11.03 2.40 34.20
C GLN A 21 10.78 1.88 32.78
N SER A 22 9.49 1.71 32.43
CA SER A 22 9.04 1.76 31.04
C SER A 22 9.47 3.07 30.40
N GLN A 23 9.64 3.09 29.08
CA GLN A 23 9.84 4.37 28.39
C GLN A 23 8.46 4.97 28.12
N ASP A 24 8.32 6.29 28.30
CA ASP A 24 7.07 6.99 27.98
C ASP A 24 6.95 7.31 26.48
N SER A 25 7.99 6.99 25.70
CA SER A 25 8.06 7.31 24.28
C SER A 25 8.98 6.38 23.50
N VAL A 26 8.79 6.33 22.20
CA VAL A 26 9.64 5.63 21.25
C VAL A 26 9.82 6.45 19.98
N GLN A 27 11.03 6.49 19.42
CA GLN A 27 11.25 7.07 18.10
C GLN A 27 11.06 5.99 17.02
N VAL A 28 10.20 6.29 16.06
CA VAL A 28 9.93 5.50 14.87
C VAL A 28 10.98 5.85 13.80
N TYR A 29 11.29 4.93 12.88
CA TYR A 29 12.34 5.09 11.88
C TYR A 29 12.27 6.34 10.98
N ASP A 30 11.12 6.99 10.84
CA ASP A 30 10.96 8.23 10.08
C ASP A 30 11.39 9.48 10.86
N GLY A 31 11.75 9.30 12.13
CA GLY A 31 12.18 10.33 13.08
C GLY A 31 11.08 10.82 14.01
N THR A 32 9.82 10.42 13.79
CA THR A 32 8.69 10.80 14.64
C THR A 32 8.76 10.10 15.99
N THR A 33 8.42 10.80 17.07
CA THR A 33 8.32 10.23 18.42
C THR A 33 6.86 9.91 18.73
N LEU A 34 6.60 8.66 19.09
CA LEU A 34 5.35 8.20 19.69
C LEU A 34 5.44 8.25 21.20
N PHE A 35 4.34 8.58 21.86
CA PHE A 35 4.20 8.62 23.31
C PHE A 35 3.12 7.65 23.80
N THR A 36 3.25 7.23 25.04
CA THR A 36 2.14 6.58 25.75
C THR A 36 0.93 7.51 25.79
N GLY A 37 -0.23 6.99 25.41
CA GLY A 37 -1.47 7.75 25.27
C GLY A 37 -1.79 8.17 23.84
N ASP A 38 -0.83 8.14 22.92
CA ASP A 38 -1.06 8.41 21.50
C ASP A 38 -2.04 7.41 20.90
N THR A 39 -2.65 7.82 19.79
CA THR A 39 -3.59 7.00 19.03
C THR A 39 -2.98 6.65 17.69
N ILE A 40 -2.96 5.37 17.36
CA ILE A 40 -2.55 4.85 16.06
C ILE A 40 -3.71 4.12 15.39
N ARG A 41 -3.55 3.80 14.11
CA ARG A 41 -4.51 3.00 13.35
C ARG A 41 -3.85 1.72 12.86
N ILE A 42 -4.52 0.59 13.09
CA ILE A 42 -4.11 -0.70 12.54
C ILE A 42 -4.39 -0.68 11.03
N GLY A 43 -3.40 -1.06 10.24
CA GLY A 43 -3.53 -1.16 8.78
C GLY A 43 -4.11 -2.51 8.35
N TYR A 44 -4.01 -2.80 7.05
CA TYR A 44 -4.47 -4.07 6.52
C TYR A 44 -3.46 -5.19 6.79
N LYS A 45 -3.96 -6.41 6.91
CA LYS A 45 -3.09 -7.59 6.74
C LYS A 45 -2.44 -7.53 5.35
N GLY A 46 -1.15 -7.91 5.27
CA GLY A 46 -0.48 -7.99 3.97
C GLY A 46 -1.23 -8.91 3.00
N LEU A 47 -1.11 -8.64 1.69
CA LEU A 47 -1.85 -9.34 0.64
C LEU A 47 -1.75 -10.87 0.80
N ASN A 48 -2.89 -11.56 0.87
CA ASN A 48 -3.00 -13.01 1.08
C ASN A 48 -2.50 -13.54 2.43
N ASN A 49 -2.25 -12.68 3.42
CA ASN A 49 -1.93 -13.11 4.77
C ASN A 49 -3.20 -13.38 5.58
N GLU A 50 -3.21 -14.52 6.26
CA GLU A 50 -4.28 -14.86 7.21
C GLU A 50 -4.12 -14.13 8.56
N LYS A 51 -2.98 -13.46 8.79
CA LYS A 51 -2.56 -12.90 10.07
C LYS A 51 -1.65 -11.67 9.92
N TYR A 52 -1.58 -10.85 10.96
CA TYR A 52 -0.57 -9.80 11.12
C TYR A 52 0.72 -10.44 11.65
N TRP A 53 1.87 -10.16 11.02
CA TRP A 53 3.16 -10.74 11.39
C TRP A 53 3.92 -9.90 12.43
N GLU A 54 3.71 -8.59 12.39
CA GLU A 54 4.38 -7.60 13.23
C GLU A 54 3.49 -7.10 14.37
N ILE A 55 2.28 -7.68 14.49
CA ILE A 55 1.35 -7.48 15.59
C ILE A 55 1.08 -8.84 16.25
N GLN A 56 1.41 -8.94 17.54
CA GLN A 56 1.30 -10.18 18.31
C GLN A 56 0.42 -9.98 19.55
N GLU A 57 -0.29 -11.04 19.93
CA GLU A 57 -1.06 -11.10 21.18
C GLU A 57 -0.43 -12.14 22.13
N PRO A 58 -0.44 -11.89 23.46
CA PRO A 58 0.04 -12.85 24.43
C PRO A 58 -0.96 -13.99 24.60
N THR A 59 -0.47 -15.21 24.68
CA THR A 59 -1.24 -16.43 24.98
C THR A 59 -0.57 -17.17 26.12
N MET A 60 -1.32 -17.45 27.19
CA MET A 60 -0.82 -18.26 28.30
C MET A 60 -0.74 -19.72 27.87
N THR A 61 0.42 -20.34 28.10
CA THR A 61 0.65 -21.78 27.90
C THR A 61 1.19 -22.41 29.18
N GLU A 62 1.24 -23.74 29.23
CA GLU A 62 1.86 -24.48 30.35
C GLU A 62 3.34 -24.14 30.58
N PHE A 63 4.02 -23.58 29.58
CA PHE A 63 5.42 -23.15 29.63
C PHE A 63 5.60 -21.64 29.82
N GLY A 64 4.52 -20.91 30.10
CA GLY A 64 4.50 -19.45 30.24
C GLY A 64 3.85 -18.72 29.06
N VAL A 65 4.08 -17.41 28.97
CA VAL A 65 3.49 -16.56 27.93
C VAL A 65 4.20 -16.77 26.60
N ARG A 66 3.43 -17.09 25.55
CA ARG A 66 3.86 -17.04 24.16
C ARG A 66 3.22 -15.87 23.44
N TYR A 67 3.93 -15.26 22.51
CA TYR A 67 3.39 -14.20 21.66
C TYR A 67 3.10 -14.76 20.27
N ASN A 68 1.84 -14.62 19.83
CA ASN A 68 1.37 -15.20 18.59
C ASN A 68 0.89 -14.10 17.64
N PRO A 69 1.17 -14.21 16.33
CA PRO A 69 0.58 -13.38 15.28
C PRO A 69 -0.95 -13.29 15.38
N VAL A 70 -1.48 -12.07 15.37
CA VAL A 70 -2.93 -11.83 15.45
C VAL A 70 -3.62 -12.28 14.16
N LYS A 71 -4.68 -13.09 14.29
CA LYS A 71 -5.48 -13.58 13.14
C LYS A 71 -6.79 -12.82 12.93
N ALA A 72 -7.32 -12.23 14.01
CA ALA A 72 -8.56 -11.45 13.97
C ALA A 72 -8.47 -10.34 12.93
N ASN A 73 -9.60 -9.97 12.32
CA ASN A 73 -9.64 -8.81 11.45
C ASN A 73 -9.68 -7.54 12.31
N LEU A 74 -8.62 -6.74 12.25
CA LEU A 74 -8.48 -5.48 12.96
C LEU A 74 -8.28 -4.30 11.99
N ASP A 75 -8.58 -4.50 10.70
CA ASP A 75 -8.34 -3.52 9.64
C ASP A 75 -8.96 -2.16 9.99
N LEU A 76 -8.14 -1.10 9.93
CA LEU A 76 -8.48 0.29 10.20
C LEU A 76 -8.98 0.60 11.62
N LYS A 77 -8.91 -0.35 12.56
CA LYS A 77 -9.25 -0.07 13.95
C LYS A 77 -8.29 0.93 14.56
N THR A 78 -8.85 1.84 15.33
CA THR A 78 -8.09 2.73 16.20
C THR A 78 -7.53 1.93 17.38
N ALA A 79 -6.31 2.26 17.79
CA ALA A 79 -5.66 1.67 18.95
C ALA A 79 -4.90 2.72 19.75
N LYS A 80 -5.02 2.67 21.07
CA LYS A 80 -4.31 3.57 21.98
C LYS A 80 -2.98 2.94 22.41
N VAL A 81 -1.90 3.69 22.32
CA VAL A 81 -0.58 3.30 22.86
C VAL A 81 -0.66 3.32 24.38
N ILE A 82 -0.39 2.19 25.01
CA ILE A 82 -0.44 2.03 26.46
C ILE A 82 0.93 1.80 27.09
N ASP A 83 1.92 1.36 26.31
CA ASP A 83 3.31 1.24 26.75
C ASP A 83 4.28 1.39 25.57
N CYS A 84 5.49 1.91 25.84
CA CYS A 84 6.58 2.01 24.88
C CYS A 84 7.82 1.28 25.41
N ASN A 85 8.34 0.36 24.60
CA ASN A 85 9.48 -0.51 24.92
C ASN A 85 9.31 -1.27 26.25
N PRO A 86 8.33 -2.19 26.33
CA PRO A 86 8.14 -3.02 27.52
C PRO A 86 9.39 -3.82 27.86
N LYS A 87 9.57 -4.18 29.14
CA LYS A 87 10.81 -4.82 29.69
C LYS A 87 11.29 -6.11 28.99
N ASN A 88 10.41 -6.77 28.22
CA ASN A 88 10.72 -7.99 27.49
C ASN A 88 10.57 -7.82 25.96
N ALA A 89 10.56 -6.58 25.45
CA ALA A 89 10.39 -6.28 24.02
C ALA A 89 11.37 -7.08 23.13
N ASP A 90 12.60 -7.25 23.60
CA ASP A 90 13.66 -8.03 22.97
C ASP A 90 13.31 -9.51 22.77
N LYS A 91 12.43 -10.07 23.60
CA LYS A 91 12.00 -11.49 23.57
C LYS A 91 10.72 -11.73 22.77
N ILE A 92 10.04 -10.67 22.31
CA ILE A 92 8.79 -10.79 21.56
C ILE A 92 9.11 -11.00 20.08
N PHE A 93 9.96 -10.13 19.53
CA PHE A 93 10.32 -10.12 18.11
C PHE A 93 11.79 -10.46 17.82
N PHE A 94 12.62 -10.68 18.86
CA PHE A 94 14.02 -11.13 18.75
C PHE A 94 14.91 -10.29 17.83
N ASN A 95 14.66 -8.99 17.73
CA ASN A 95 15.33 -8.11 16.77
C ASN A 95 15.89 -6.81 17.39
N GLY A 96 15.70 -6.59 18.70
CA GLY A 96 16.16 -5.40 19.42
C GLY A 96 15.53 -4.08 18.95
N ARG A 97 14.45 -4.14 18.17
CA ARG A 97 13.75 -2.97 17.64
C ARG A 97 12.72 -2.46 18.63
N PRO A 98 12.27 -1.21 18.45
CA PRO A 98 11.29 -0.67 19.35
C PRO A 98 9.94 -1.41 19.23
N VAL A 99 9.32 -1.65 20.38
CA VAL A 99 8.03 -2.33 20.50
C VAL A 99 7.10 -1.42 21.26
N ILE A 100 5.88 -1.26 20.76
CA ILE A 100 4.80 -0.60 21.51
C ILE A 100 3.76 -1.63 21.91
N VAL A 101 3.04 -1.34 22.99
CA VAL A 101 1.84 -2.08 23.38
C VAL A 101 0.64 -1.18 23.14
N VAL A 102 -0.38 -1.72 22.48
CA VAL A 102 -1.59 -0.98 22.14
C VAL A 102 -2.84 -1.71 22.58
N SER A 103 -3.86 -0.94 22.95
CA SER A 103 -5.22 -1.42 23.19
C SER A 103 -6.09 -1.01 22.01
N ALA A 104 -6.58 -2.00 21.24
CA ALA A 104 -7.37 -1.76 20.03
C ALA A 104 -8.87 -1.75 20.33
N ASP A 105 -9.60 -0.84 19.70
CA ASP A 105 -11.03 -0.62 19.96
C ASP A 105 -11.85 -1.91 19.77
N GLY A 106 -12.56 -2.32 20.82
CA GLY A 106 -13.41 -3.51 20.80
C GLY A 106 -12.65 -4.83 20.59
N TYR A 107 -11.35 -4.87 20.88
CA TYR A 107 -10.56 -6.09 20.92
C TYR A 107 -10.07 -6.32 22.36
N PRO A 108 -10.24 -7.54 22.93
CA PRO A 108 -10.08 -7.76 24.36
C PRO A 108 -8.61 -7.84 24.82
N ASN A 109 -7.68 -8.15 23.92
CA ASN A 109 -6.28 -8.39 24.27
C ASN A 109 -5.43 -7.16 23.95
N GLU A 110 -4.41 -6.94 24.76
CA GLU A 110 -3.32 -6.01 24.43
C GLU A 110 -2.49 -6.57 23.28
N LEU A 111 -2.07 -5.68 22.38
CA LEU A 111 -1.34 -6.01 21.18
C LEU A 111 0.07 -5.46 21.25
N TYR A 112 1.05 -6.31 20.99
CA TYR A 112 2.46 -5.96 20.93
C TYR A 112 2.82 -5.74 19.46
N VAL A 113 3.31 -4.54 19.16
CA VAL A 113 3.57 -4.10 17.79
C VAL A 113 5.06 -3.82 17.61
N ASN A 114 5.68 -4.51 16.67
CA ASN A 114 7.02 -4.22 16.19
C ASN A 114 6.93 -3.03 15.23
N ILE A 115 7.05 -1.81 15.76
CA ILE A 115 6.48 -0.62 15.12
C ILE A 115 7.05 -0.32 13.72
N ASP A 116 8.37 -0.28 13.55
CA ASP A 116 8.95 0.03 12.23
C ASP A 116 8.64 -1.04 11.18
N PRO A 117 8.81 -2.36 11.46
CA PRO A 117 8.35 -3.41 10.55
C PRO A 117 6.86 -3.37 10.27
N ALA A 118 6.03 -3.07 11.27
CA ALA A 118 4.59 -3.00 11.10
C ALA A 118 4.21 -1.84 10.15
N ILE A 119 4.84 -0.68 10.27
CA ILE A 119 4.63 0.44 9.33
C ILE A 119 5.13 0.07 7.93
N ALA A 120 6.32 -0.51 7.82
CA ALA A 120 6.92 -0.89 6.53
C ALA A 120 6.11 -1.97 5.79
N ARG A 121 5.46 -2.89 6.52
CA ARG A 121 4.57 -3.92 5.93
C ARG A 121 3.13 -3.44 5.78
N GLY A 122 2.83 -2.25 6.29
CA GLY A 122 1.50 -1.69 6.31
C GLY A 122 0.56 -2.29 7.36
N GLU A 123 1.04 -3.02 8.34
CA GLU A 123 0.20 -3.49 9.44
C GLU A 123 -0.19 -2.36 10.41
N ILE A 124 0.51 -1.23 10.35
CA ILE A 124 0.10 0.06 10.95
C ILE A 124 -0.08 1.10 9.84
N ALA A 125 -1.25 1.75 9.84
CA ALA A 125 -1.56 2.86 8.93
C ALA A 125 -1.01 4.17 9.49
N TRP A 126 0.29 4.41 9.26
CA TRP A 126 1.04 5.49 9.91
C TRP A 126 0.64 6.89 9.43
N VAL A 127 0.55 7.09 8.12
CA VAL A 127 0.00 8.32 7.49
C VAL A 127 -1.23 7.91 6.71
N TYR A 128 -2.39 7.89 7.36
CA TYR A 128 -3.65 7.48 6.75
C TYR A 128 -4.32 8.64 6.02
N GLU A 129 -4.76 8.40 4.78
CA GLU A 129 -5.56 9.34 4.00
C GLU A 129 -7.01 8.85 3.92
N ASP A 130 -7.98 9.74 4.21
CA ASP A 130 -9.39 9.41 4.06
C ASP A 130 -9.89 9.77 2.66
N HIS A 131 -10.11 8.75 1.83
CA HIS A 131 -10.58 8.93 0.46
C HIS A 131 -12.08 9.19 0.32
N THR A 132 -12.85 9.21 1.41
CA THR A 132 -14.32 9.32 1.37
C THR A 132 -14.79 10.56 0.58
N ALA A 133 -14.04 11.67 0.66
CA ALA A 133 -14.38 12.91 -0.03
C ALA A 133 -14.19 12.87 -1.55
N GLU A 134 -13.38 11.93 -2.08
CA GLU A 134 -13.03 11.88 -3.50
C GLU A 134 -14.19 11.41 -4.38
N ASN A 135 -15.18 10.73 -3.81
CA ASN A 135 -16.33 10.16 -4.52
C ASN A 135 -15.93 9.41 -5.82
N ALA A 136 -14.77 8.75 -5.79
CA ALA A 136 -14.17 8.07 -6.93
C ALA A 136 -14.47 6.57 -6.86
N THR A 137 -14.70 5.96 -8.01
CA THR A 137 -14.97 4.51 -8.11
C THR A 137 -13.71 3.76 -8.50
N GLU A 138 -13.42 2.63 -7.84
CA GLU A 138 -12.32 1.76 -8.28
C GLU A 138 -12.62 1.22 -9.67
N LEU A 139 -11.68 1.38 -10.59
CA LEU A 139 -11.82 0.82 -11.92
C LEU A 139 -11.41 -0.66 -11.89
N THR A 140 -12.38 -1.54 -11.73
CA THR A 140 -12.14 -2.99 -11.69
C THR A 140 -11.79 -3.55 -13.09
N PRO A 141 -11.17 -4.73 -13.20
CA PRO A 141 -10.84 -5.32 -14.50
C PRO A 141 -12.04 -5.51 -15.44
N GLU A 142 -13.24 -5.78 -14.91
CA GLU A 142 -14.46 -5.88 -15.71
C GLU A 142 -14.90 -4.52 -16.28
N LEU A 143 -14.76 -3.47 -15.49
CA LEU A 143 -15.01 -2.10 -15.92
C LEU A 143 -13.97 -1.66 -16.96
N MET A 144 -12.69 -2.00 -16.76
CA MET A 144 -11.64 -1.77 -17.77
C MET A 144 -11.96 -2.48 -19.08
N LEU A 145 -12.37 -3.76 -19.04
CA LEU A 145 -12.75 -4.53 -20.21
C LEU A 145 -13.92 -3.89 -20.97
N ALA A 146 -15.00 -3.57 -20.27
CA ALA A 146 -16.19 -2.94 -20.86
C ALA A 146 -15.84 -1.58 -21.49
N CYS A 147 -15.08 -0.75 -20.78
CA CYS A 147 -14.61 0.54 -21.28
C CYS A 147 -13.72 0.39 -22.52
N CYS A 148 -12.78 -0.55 -22.51
CA CYS A 148 -11.86 -0.80 -23.62
C CYS A 148 -12.62 -1.21 -24.89
N ILE A 149 -13.54 -2.17 -24.78
CA ILE A 149 -14.33 -2.65 -25.91
C ILE A 149 -15.19 -1.53 -26.50
N ARG A 150 -15.91 -0.80 -25.63
CA ARG A 150 -16.78 0.30 -26.04
C ARG A 150 -15.99 1.42 -26.73
N SER A 151 -14.95 1.93 -26.07
CA SER A 151 -14.18 3.08 -26.57
C SER A 151 -13.47 2.77 -27.89
N ASN A 152 -13.08 1.51 -28.12
CA ASN A 152 -12.38 1.09 -29.34
C ASN A 152 -13.29 0.45 -30.40
N ASN A 153 -14.59 0.34 -30.13
CA ASN A 153 -15.56 -0.37 -30.99
C ASN A 153 -15.10 -1.79 -31.36
N LEU A 154 -14.64 -2.55 -30.36
CA LEU A 154 -14.17 -3.92 -30.54
C LEU A 154 -15.34 -4.91 -30.57
N PRO A 155 -15.24 -5.99 -31.36
CA PRO A 155 -16.23 -7.06 -31.31
C PRO A 155 -16.16 -7.84 -30.00
N ILE A 156 -17.31 -8.30 -29.51
CA ILE A 156 -17.37 -9.28 -28.43
C ILE A 156 -17.08 -10.66 -29.03
N THR A 157 -15.89 -11.18 -28.79
CA THR A 157 -15.44 -12.49 -29.27
C THR A 157 -15.43 -13.52 -28.15
N ASP A 158 -15.29 -14.80 -28.50
CA ASP A 158 -15.20 -15.87 -27.51
C ASP A 158 -14.01 -15.69 -26.55
N TYR A 159 -12.89 -15.16 -27.06
CA TYR A 159 -11.72 -14.80 -26.24
C TYR A 159 -12.05 -13.74 -25.19
N VAL A 160 -12.79 -12.68 -25.58
CA VAL A 160 -13.23 -11.63 -24.68
C VAL A 160 -14.15 -12.18 -23.59
N LEU A 161 -15.09 -13.06 -23.96
CA LEU A 161 -16.01 -13.68 -23.00
C LEU A 161 -15.27 -14.61 -22.03
N GLN A 162 -14.34 -15.42 -22.54
CA GLN A 162 -13.48 -16.26 -21.70
C GLN A 162 -12.62 -15.43 -20.73
N TYR A 163 -12.12 -14.27 -21.17
CA TYR A 163 -11.40 -13.34 -20.30
C TYR A 163 -12.29 -12.78 -19.18
N LEU A 164 -13.53 -12.39 -19.50
CA LEU A 164 -14.49 -11.96 -18.47
C LEU A 164 -14.80 -13.10 -17.48
N ILE A 165 -15.00 -14.33 -17.97
CA ILE A 165 -15.19 -15.52 -17.10
C ILE A 165 -13.96 -15.71 -16.19
N LYS A 166 -12.74 -15.61 -16.73
CA LYS A 166 -11.49 -15.72 -15.95
C LYS A 166 -11.41 -14.71 -14.80
N ILE A 167 -11.86 -13.48 -15.03
CA ILE A 167 -11.87 -12.43 -13.99
C ILE A 167 -12.94 -12.74 -12.92
N LYS A 168 -14.14 -13.14 -13.34
CA LYS A 168 -15.30 -13.31 -12.45
C LYS A 168 -15.29 -14.62 -11.66
N ASP A 169 -14.95 -15.72 -12.32
CA ASP A 169 -15.01 -17.06 -11.78
C ASP A 169 -13.88 -17.92 -12.35
N LYS A 170 -12.77 -17.97 -11.61
CA LYS A 170 -11.61 -18.79 -11.97
C LYS A 170 -11.95 -20.28 -12.08
N LYS A 171 -12.91 -20.80 -11.31
CA LYS A 171 -13.28 -22.22 -11.36
C LYS A 171 -14.07 -22.52 -12.63
N LEU A 172 -15.08 -21.69 -12.93
CA LEU A 172 -15.85 -21.81 -14.17
C LEU A 172 -14.95 -21.65 -15.39
N TYR A 173 -13.99 -20.71 -15.35
CA TYR A 173 -13.02 -20.55 -16.43
C TYR A 173 -12.25 -21.85 -16.72
N GLN A 174 -11.77 -22.56 -15.69
CA GLN A 174 -11.09 -23.84 -15.87
C GLN A 174 -12.00 -24.94 -16.43
N ALA A 175 -13.28 -24.96 -16.03
CA ALA A 175 -14.27 -25.86 -16.60
C ALA A 175 -14.50 -25.56 -18.09
N CYS A 176 -14.70 -24.29 -18.45
CA CYS A 176 -14.88 -23.86 -19.85
C CYS A 176 -13.66 -24.14 -20.73
N LEU A 177 -12.44 -24.11 -20.18
CA LEU A 177 -11.22 -24.49 -20.92
C LEU A 177 -11.16 -25.99 -21.24
N SER A 178 -11.82 -26.81 -20.42
CA SER A 178 -11.77 -28.27 -20.52
C SER A 178 -12.97 -28.87 -21.24
N ASP A 179 -14.09 -28.13 -21.30
CA ASP A 179 -15.36 -28.58 -21.87
C ASP A 179 -16.08 -27.45 -22.64
N GLU A 180 -16.27 -27.66 -23.94
CA GLU A 180 -16.96 -26.73 -24.82
C GLU A 180 -18.45 -26.58 -24.49
N PHE A 181 -19.09 -27.59 -23.90
CA PHE A 181 -20.49 -27.52 -23.49
C PHE A 181 -20.66 -26.61 -22.27
N GLU A 182 -19.73 -26.67 -21.31
CA GLU A 182 -19.71 -25.74 -20.17
C GLU A 182 -19.51 -24.29 -20.63
N TYR A 183 -18.62 -24.06 -21.62
CA TYR A 183 -18.47 -22.73 -22.21
C TYR A 183 -19.75 -22.26 -22.92
N ASN A 184 -20.34 -23.07 -23.79
CA ASN A 184 -21.56 -22.69 -24.52
C ASN A 184 -22.75 -22.46 -23.59
N LYS A 185 -22.81 -23.13 -22.43
CA LYS A 185 -23.80 -22.90 -21.39
C LYS A 185 -23.62 -21.55 -20.70
N ALA A 186 -22.38 -21.16 -20.38
CA ALA A 186 -22.07 -19.89 -19.73
C ALA A 186 -22.15 -18.68 -20.69
N LYS A 187 -21.85 -18.90 -21.98
CA LYS A 187 -21.68 -17.84 -22.99
C LYS A 187 -22.82 -16.81 -23.03
N PRO A 188 -24.12 -17.17 -23.08
CA PRO A 188 -25.19 -16.19 -23.18
C PRO A 188 -25.29 -15.27 -21.96
N GLU A 189 -25.02 -15.81 -20.76
CA GLU A 189 -25.05 -15.04 -19.51
C GLU A 189 -23.91 -14.01 -19.49
N TYR A 190 -22.69 -14.44 -19.79
CA TYR A 190 -21.52 -13.57 -19.79
C TYR A 190 -21.54 -12.54 -20.92
N GLU A 191 -22.09 -12.89 -22.08
CA GLU A 191 -22.30 -11.93 -23.18
C GLU A 191 -23.31 -10.86 -22.79
N LYS A 192 -24.43 -11.24 -22.17
CA LYS A 192 -25.40 -10.28 -21.63
C LYS A 192 -24.76 -9.39 -20.56
N MET A 193 -24.02 -9.98 -19.62
CA MET A 193 -23.33 -9.24 -18.55
C MET A 193 -22.37 -8.19 -19.12
N LEU A 194 -21.57 -8.55 -20.13
CA LEU A 194 -20.64 -7.61 -20.75
C LEU A 194 -21.37 -6.48 -21.48
N LYS A 195 -22.45 -6.80 -22.21
CA LYS A 195 -23.29 -5.78 -22.88
C LYS A 195 -23.92 -4.82 -21.88
N ASP A 196 -24.41 -5.33 -20.75
CA ASP A 196 -25.00 -4.53 -19.68
C ASP A 196 -23.93 -3.62 -19.03
N LEU A 197 -22.72 -4.13 -18.79
CA LEU A 197 -21.58 -3.35 -18.28
C LEU A 197 -21.19 -2.22 -19.26
N MET A 198 -21.11 -2.52 -20.56
CA MET A 198 -20.79 -1.53 -21.59
C MET A 198 -21.84 -0.44 -21.69
N ALA A 199 -23.13 -0.80 -21.65
CA ALA A 199 -24.24 0.14 -21.73
C ALA A 199 -24.35 1.02 -20.48
N GLY A 200 -24.13 0.43 -19.29
CA GLY A 200 -24.18 1.12 -18.00
C GLY A 200 -22.90 1.87 -17.62
N PHE A 201 -21.86 1.82 -18.45
CA PHE A 201 -20.59 2.49 -18.13
C PHE A 201 -20.74 4.01 -18.08
N ASP A 202 -20.35 4.62 -16.98
CA ASP A 202 -20.53 6.05 -16.71
C ASP A 202 -19.22 6.83 -16.85
N PHE A 203 -18.97 7.34 -18.05
CA PHE A 203 -17.79 8.16 -18.34
C PHE A 203 -17.77 9.53 -17.65
N SER A 204 -18.87 9.94 -16.98
CA SER A 204 -18.89 11.19 -16.22
C SER A 204 -18.24 11.06 -14.84
N LYS A 205 -18.10 9.83 -14.33
CA LYS A 205 -17.51 9.55 -13.02
C LYS A 205 -16.00 9.73 -13.01
N THR A 206 -15.51 10.05 -11.82
CA THR A 206 -14.09 9.91 -11.48
C THR A 206 -13.83 8.45 -11.12
N TYR A 207 -12.86 7.86 -11.80
CA TYR A 207 -12.35 6.53 -11.50
C TYR A 207 -10.97 6.62 -10.87
N TYR A 208 -10.57 5.59 -10.13
CA TYR A 208 -9.18 5.44 -9.72
C TYR A 208 -8.63 4.05 -10.03
N ILE A 209 -7.31 3.99 -10.25
CA ILE A 209 -6.52 2.75 -10.30
C ILE A 209 -5.39 2.82 -9.28
N LYS A 210 -4.91 1.65 -8.88
CA LYS A 210 -3.66 1.49 -8.12
C LYS A 210 -2.58 0.97 -9.06
N THR A 211 -1.38 1.52 -9.01
CA THR A 211 -0.30 1.16 -9.94
C THR A 211 1.07 1.33 -9.30
N ASP A 212 2.05 0.61 -9.82
CA ASP A 212 3.44 0.75 -9.40
C ASP A 212 4.07 1.98 -10.09
N LEU A 213 4.86 2.72 -9.33
CA LEU A 213 5.59 3.90 -9.79
C LEU A 213 7.10 3.70 -9.63
N SER A 214 7.87 4.31 -10.52
CA SER A 214 9.28 4.59 -10.31
C SER A 214 9.41 6.00 -9.75
N ILE A 215 10.17 6.15 -8.68
CA ILE A 215 10.49 7.44 -8.06
C ILE A 215 12.00 7.56 -7.90
N ASP A 216 12.51 8.70 -8.35
CA ASP A 216 13.95 8.94 -8.42
C ASP A 216 14.50 9.55 -7.12
N LYS A 217 15.76 10.00 -7.13
CA LYS A 217 16.32 10.76 -6.00
C LYS A 217 15.59 12.07 -5.78
N TYR A 218 15.53 12.52 -4.52
CA TYR A 218 14.99 13.83 -4.17
C TYR A 218 15.77 14.94 -4.88
N ASN A 219 15.05 15.80 -5.58
CA ASN A 219 15.57 16.98 -6.23
C ASN A 219 15.41 18.19 -5.30
N PHE A 220 16.53 18.65 -4.74
CA PHE A 220 16.57 19.81 -3.83
C PHE A 220 16.36 21.15 -4.53
N GLN A 221 16.57 21.23 -5.86
CA GLN A 221 16.33 22.47 -6.61
C GLN A 221 14.83 22.69 -6.80
N ASP A 222 14.11 21.62 -7.15
CA ASP A 222 12.67 21.68 -7.47
C ASP A 222 11.76 21.24 -6.31
N ASN A 223 12.34 20.91 -5.15
CA ASN A 223 11.65 20.46 -3.94
C ASN A 223 10.67 19.31 -4.18
N GLY A 224 11.19 18.15 -4.58
CA GLY A 224 10.33 17.00 -4.83
C GLY A 224 11.05 15.83 -5.48
N TYR A 225 10.29 14.94 -6.10
CA TYR A 225 10.80 13.74 -6.74
C TYR A 225 10.35 13.65 -8.20
N PRO A 226 11.26 13.39 -9.14
CA PRO A 226 10.87 12.86 -10.45
C PRO A 226 10.14 11.51 -10.25
N VAL A 227 9.02 11.34 -10.94
CA VAL A 227 8.18 10.14 -10.90
C VAL A 227 7.80 9.69 -12.30
N ASP A 228 7.68 8.38 -12.49
CA ASP A 228 7.15 7.76 -13.71
C ASP A 228 6.39 6.47 -13.38
N PHE A 229 5.65 5.94 -14.34
CA PHE A 229 4.92 4.68 -14.17
C PHE A 229 5.84 3.48 -14.37
N TYR A 230 5.86 2.57 -13.40
CA TYR A 230 6.74 1.41 -13.43
C TYR A 230 6.29 0.39 -14.50
N GLY A 231 7.25 -0.29 -15.14
CA GLY A 231 6.95 -1.32 -16.15
C GLY A 231 6.37 -0.78 -17.47
N SER A 232 6.39 0.54 -17.66
CA SER A 232 5.92 1.18 -18.88
C SER A 232 6.89 0.89 -20.04
N HIS A 233 6.58 -0.13 -20.86
CA HIS A 233 7.37 -0.48 -22.05
C HIS A 233 7.36 0.63 -23.12
N SER A 234 6.48 1.62 -22.98
CA SER A 234 6.49 2.86 -23.76
C SER A 234 6.27 4.05 -22.83
N GLN A 235 6.86 5.21 -23.11
CA GLN A 235 6.66 6.44 -22.33
C GLN A 235 5.21 6.99 -22.34
N TYR A 236 4.31 6.37 -23.11
CA TYR A 236 2.97 6.89 -23.36
C TYR A 236 1.91 6.35 -22.40
N PHE A 237 2.06 5.12 -21.93
CA PHE A 237 0.97 4.40 -21.25
C PHE A 237 1.13 4.28 -19.74
N ILE A 238 0.02 4.26 -19.01
CA ILE A 238 0.01 3.75 -17.63
C ILE A 238 -0.36 2.26 -17.72
N PRO A 239 0.56 1.34 -17.39
CA PRO A 239 0.29 -0.08 -17.49
C PRO A 239 -0.65 -0.52 -16.37
N GLN A 240 -1.58 -1.41 -16.73
CA GLN A 240 -2.38 -2.21 -15.82
C GLN A 240 -2.36 -3.66 -16.30
N PRO A 241 -2.68 -4.65 -15.45
CA PRO A 241 -2.80 -6.04 -15.89
C PRO A 241 -3.74 -6.13 -17.11
N ASP A 242 -3.21 -6.58 -18.24
CA ASP A 242 -3.91 -6.73 -19.54
C ASP A 242 -4.41 -5.43 -20.22
N PHE A 243 -4.24 -4.24 -19.60
CA PHE A 243 -4.73 -2.95 -20.10
C PHE A 243 -3.66 -1.86 -20.09
N ASN A 244 -3.83 -0.83 -20.92
CA ASN A 244 -2.92 0.30 -21.04
C ASN A 244 -3.71 1.61 -21.10
N PHE A 245 -3.53 2.50 -20.13
CA PHE A 245 -4.18 3.82 -20.21
C PHE A 245 -3.32 4.77 -21.00
N LEU A 246 -3.92 5.49 -21.95
CA LEU A 246 -3.29 6.58 -22.70
C LEU A 246 -3.79 7.92 -22.15
N PRO A 247 -3.10 8.50 -21.15
CA PRO A 247 -3.43 9.80 -20.60
C PRO A 247 -3.16 10.93 -21.61
N THR A 248 -4.10 11.88 -21.72
CA THR A 248 -3.96 13.09 -22.55
C THR A 248 -3.03 14.14 -21.96
N ASN A 249 -2.75 14.05 -20.65
CA ASN A 249 -2.05 15.06 -19.87
C ASN A 249 -0.91 14.48 -19.01
N ARG A 250 -0.30 13.37 -19.44
CA ARG A 250 0.76 12.65 -18.69
C ARG A 250 1.89 13.55 -18.21
N GLU A 251 2.31 14.50 -19.05
CA GLU A 251 3.48 15.35 -18.80
C GLU A 251 3.37 16.16 -17.51
N HIS A 252 2.14 16.44 -17.04
CA HIS A 252 1.91 17.14 -15.77
C HIS A 252 2.13 16.26 -14.53
N PHE A 253 2.22 14.94 -14.69
CA PHE A 253 2.30 13.97 -13.61
C PHE A 253 3.67 13.30 -13.48
N LYS A 254 4.73 13.99 -13.93
CA LYS A 254 6.13 13.50 -13.91
C LYS A 254 6.95 13.97 -12.71
N PHE A 255 6.38 14.81 -11.85
CA PHE A 255 7.07 15.34 -10.70
C PHE A 255 6.15 15.44 -9.49
N LEU A 256 6.58 14.85 -8.38
CA LEU A 256 5.91 14.88 -7.09
C LEU A 256 6.50 16.00 -6.23
N PRO A 257 5.78 17.13 -6.03
CA PRO A 257 6.25 18.19 -5.14
C PRO A 257 6.17 17.73 -3.68
N VAL A 258 7.29 17.82 -2.94
CA VAL A 258 7.38 17.42 -1.53
C VAL A 258 8.38 18.33 -0.83
N SER A 259 8.03 18.86 0.35
CA SER A 259 8.95 19.70 1.14
C SER A 259 10.23 18.92 1.52
N PRO A 260 11.38 19.58 1.73
CA PRO A 260 12.60 18.88 2.15
C PRO A 260 12.44 18.06 3.44
N SER A 261 11.67 18.56 4.40
CA SER A 261 11.40 17.85 5.66
C SER A 261 10.54 16.60 5.46
N ASP A 262 9.53 16.68 4.59
CA ASP A 262 8.67 15.51 4.30
C ASP A 262 9.40 14.50 3.42
N GLY A 263 10.24 14.97 2.50
CA GLY A 263 11.14 14.13 1.70
C GLY A 263 12.15 13.38 2.56
N GLU A 264 12.69 14.01 3.61
CA GLU A 264 13.55 13.32 4.58
C GLU A 264 12.81 12.16 5.28
N LYS A 265 11.60 12.41 5.79
CA LYS A 265 10.77 11.39 6.44
C LYS A 265 10.41 10.26 5.47
N ALA A 266 9.99 10.59 4.25
CA ALA A 266 9.65 9.60 3.24
C ALA A 266 10.85 8.75 2.82
N ASN A 267 12.05 9.36 2.68
CA ASN A 267 13.28 8.62 2.40
C ASN A 267 13.64 7.65 3.53
N LYS A 268 13.46 8.05 4.79
CA LYS A 268 13.66 7.17 5.95
C LYS A 268 12.66 6.00 5.95
N ARG A 269 11.37 6.26 5.68
CA ARG A 269 10.35 5.20 5.57
C ARG A 269 10.63 4.22 4.44
N ARG A 270 10.95 4.73 3.25
CA ARG A 270 11.28 3.93 2.06
C ARG A 270 12.55 3.12 2.21
N LYS A 271 13.57 3.67 2.90
CA LYS A 271 14.75 2.88 3.30
C LYS A 271 14.35 1.67 4.15
N GLY A 272 13.21 1.75 4.83
CA GLY A 272 12.70 0.66 5.60
C GLY A 272 13.56 0.43 6.83
N VAL A 273 13.55 -0.83 7.25
CA VAL A 273 14.42 -1.35 8.29
C VAL A 273 15.77 -1.85 7.75
N SER A 274 16.13 -1.45 6.51
CA SER A 274 17.34 -1.89 5.83
C SER A 274 18.60 -1.20 6.36
N SER A 275 19.61 -2.01 6.68
CA SER A 275 20.94 -1.54 7.06
C SER A 275 21.82 -1.16 5.86
N THR A 276 21.41 -1.50 4.62
CA THR A 276 22.25 -1.35 3.42
C THR A 276 22.30 0.07 2.86
N GLY A 277 21.51 1.00 3.41
CA GLY A 277 21.50 2.40 2.95
C GLY A 277 20.72 2.64 1.65
N TYR A 278 20.28 1.60 0.95
CA TYR A 278 19.56 1.71 -0.31
C TYR A 278 18.11 2.16 -0.09
N ILE A 279 17.67 3.18 -0.82
CA ILE A 279 16.28 3.63 -0.89
C ILE A 279 15.70 3.04 -2.20
N PRO A 280 14.72 2.12 -2.14
CA PRO A 280 14.16 1.50 -3.33
C PRO A 280 13.48 2.52 -4.23
N SER A 281 13.74 2.49 -5.54
CA SER A 281 13.07 3.36 -6.53
C SER A 281 11.60 3.03 -6.74
N LEU A 282 11.09 1.94 -6.18
CA LEU A 282 9.68 1.58 -6.26
C LEU A 282 8.86 2.45 -5.31
N ALA A 283 7.75 2.97 -5.83
CA ALA A 283 6.68 3.62 -5.09
C ALA A 283 5.34 3.14 -5.66
N TYR A 284 4.23 3.63 -5.10
CA TYR A 284 2.90 3.19 -5.48
C TYR A 284 1.98 4.38 -5.67
N GLY A 285 1.13 4.31 -6.69
CA GLY A 285 0.29 5.41 -7.13
C GLY A 285 -1.19 5.06 -7.05
N ARG A 286 -1.98 5.95 -6.45
CA ARG A 286 -3.43 6.01 -6.65
C ARG A 286 -3.73 7.11 -7.67
N VAL A 287 -4.13 6.71 -8.88
CA VAL A 287 -4.31 7.62 -10.00
C VAL A 287 -5.79 7.83 -10.25
N TYR A 288 -6.25 9.07 -10.08
CA TYR A 288 -7.63 9.47 -10.32
C TYR A 288 -7.76 10.01 -11.74
N MET A 289 -8.78 9.57 -12.46
CA MET A 289 -8.95 9.89 -13.87
C MET A 289 -10.40 9.95 -14.30
N LYS A 290 -10.64 10.73 -15.36
CA LYS A 290 -11.83 10.58 -16.21
C LYS A 290 -11.47 9.75 -17.42
N LEU A 291 -12.31 8.79 -17.74
CA LEU A 291 -12.13 7.95 -18.93
C LEU A 291 -12.78 8.61 -20.13
N LEU A 292 -12.24 8.34 -21.31
CA LEU A 292 -12.69 8.96 -22.55
C LEU A 292 -13.49 7.95 -23.37
N ASP A 293 -14.76 8.24 -23.63
CA ASP A 293 -15.64 7.43 -24.50
C ASP A 293 -15.34 7.71 -25.98
N LYS A 294 -14.10 7.47 -26.38
CA LYS A 294 -13.67 7.61 -27.77
C LYS A 294 -12.46 6.75 -28.08
N ARG A 295 -12.35 6.37 -29.35
CA ARG A 295 -11.19 5.67 -29.86
C ARG A 295 -10.01 6.64 -29.92
N MET A 296 -8.98 6.37 -29.12
CA MET A 296 -7.78 7.21 -29.09
C MET A 296 -6.91 6.99 -30.33
N GLU A 297 -6.34 8.09 -30.84
CA GLU A 297 -5.21 8.03 -31.77
C GLU A 297 -3.97 7.56 -31.00
N LEU A 298 -3.34 6.49 -31.47
CA LEU A 298 -2.15 5.96 -30.84
C LEU A 298 -0.91 6.69 -31.38
N PRO A 299 0.08 6.95 -30.52
CA PRO A 299 1.33 7.58 -30.95
C PRO A 299 2.01 6.74 -32.03
N LYS A 300 2.61 7.41 -33.02
CA LYS A 300 3.39 6.74 -34.04
C LYS A 300 4.72 6.25 -33.45
N ASN A 301 5.14 5.05 -33.85
CA ASN A 301 6.42 4.49 -33.48
C ASN A 301 7.04 3.83 -34.73
N GLU A 302 8.31 4.12 -35.01
CA GLU A 302 9.00 3.65 -36.21
C GLU A 302 9.31 2.16 -36.19
N VAL A 303 9.36 1.55 -34.99
CA VAL A 303 9.74 0.15 -34.78
C VAL A 303 8.51 -0.72 -34.49
N LEU A 304 7.56 -0.20 -33.72
CA LEU A 304 6.40 -0.96 -33.23
C LEU A 304 5.11 -0.50 -33.91
N ASN A 305 4.34 -1.47 -34.41
CA ASN A 305 2.97 -1.21 -34.85
C ASN A 305 2.05 -1.09 -33.62
N MET A 306 1.94 0.12 -33.09
CA MET A 306 1.18 0.43 -31.88
C MET A 306 -0.30 0.03 -31.98
N GLU A 307 -0.90 0.22 -33.16
CA GLU A 307 -2.29 -0.17 -33.43
C GLU A 307 -2.50 -1.67 -33.24
N ARG A 308 -1.63 -2.49 -33.83
CA ARG A 308 -1.70 -3.95 -33.71
C ARG A 308 -1.44 -4.41 -32.27
N MET A 309 -0.57 -3.74 -31.53
CA MET A 309 -0.16 -4.19 -30.19
C MET A 309 -1.12 -3.77 -29.08
N TYR A 310 -1.69 -2.57 -29.18
CA TYR A 310 -2.40 -1.95 -28.04
C TYR A 310 -3.89 -1.70 -28.29
N ARG A 311 -4.40 -1.79 -29.53
CA ARG A 311 -5.82 -1.44 -29.78
C ARG A 311 -6.81 -2.26 -28.95
N GLN A 312 -6.46 -3.51 -28.62
CA GLN A 312 -7.31 -4.40 -27.81
C GLN A 312 -7.22 -4.16 -26.30
N SER A 313 -6.31 -3.29 -25.85
CA SER A 313 -6.03 -3.05 -24.43
C SER A 313 -5.95 -1.58 -24.05
N VAL A 314 -6.01 -0.65 -25.02
CA VAL A 314 -5.86 0.79 -24.77
C VAL A 314 -7.15 1.44 -24.28
N ILE A 315 -7.05 2.26 -23.24
CA ILE A 315 -8.14 3.08 -22.71
C ILE A 315 -7.69 4.54 -22.68
N GLY A 316 -8.46 5.45 -23.27
CA GLY A 316 -8.17 6.88 -23.19
C GLY A 316 -8.54 7.44 -21.81
N ALA A 317 -7.69 8.29 -21.25
CA ALA A 317 -7.95 8.91 -19.96
C ALA A 317 -7.44 10.35 -19.89
N GLU A 318 -7.98 11.11 -18.95
CA GLU A 318 -7.42 12.37 -18.45
C GLU A 318 -7.16 12.19 -16.96
N ILE A 319 -5.91 12.36 -16.53
CA ILE A 319 -5.53 12.25 -15.12
C ILE A 319 -5.98 13.52 -14.40
N LEU A 320 -6.68 13.37 -13.29
CA LEU A 320 -7.18 14.47 -12.46
C LEU A 320 -6.27 14.74 -11.25
N LYS A 321 -5.71 13.66 -10.69
CA LYS A 321 -4.88 13.69 -9.48
C LYS A 321 -4.08 12.40 -9.41
N MET A 322 -2.87 12.47 -8.86
CA MET A 322 -2.10 11.28 -8.49
C MET A 322 -1.61 11.42 -7.06
N GLU A 323 -1.94 10.45 -6.22
CA GLU A 323 -1.38 10.31 -4.88
C GLU A 323 -0.25 9.29 -4.92
N VAL A 324 0.88 9.59 -4.28
CA VAL A 324 2.06 8.73 -4.27
C VAL A 324 2.33 8.24 -2.85
N TYR A 325 2.52 6.93 -2.72
CA TYR A 325 2.67 6.19 -1.47
C TYR A 325 3.98 5.40 -1.46
N ASP A 326 4.49 5.17 -0.26
CA ASP A 326 5.57 4.19 -0.04
C ASP A 326 5.04 2.78 0.34
N CYS A 327 3.71 2.60 0.40
CA CYS A 327 3.06 1.33 0.71
C CYS A 327 2.22 0.78 -0.48
N PRO A 328 2.31 -0.53 -0.81
CA PRO A 328 1.65 -1.12 -1.98
C PRO A 328 0.12 -0.97 -2.05
N ASN A 329 -0.56 -0.86 -0.91
CA ASN A 329 -2.02 -0.77 -0.89
C ASN A 329 -2.56 0.58 -1.39
N CYS A 330 -1.72 1.62 -1.45
CA CYS A 330 -2.12 3.00 -1.79
C CYS A 330 -3.25 3.57 -0.90
N GLU A 331 -3.22 3.26 0.40
CA GLU A 331 -4.21 3.73 1.39
C GLU A 331 -3.54 4.48 2.57
N TYR A 332 -2.27 4.21 2.84
CA TYR A 332 -1.50 4.90 3.86
C TYR A 332 -0.02 4.98 3.53
N ASN A 333 0.68 5.82 4.30
CA ASN A 333 2.04 6.29 4.07
C ASN A 333 2.15 7.17 2.83
N LEU A 334 1.23 8.14 2.73
CA LEU A 334 1.25 9.16 1.70
C LEU A 334 2.59 9.91 1.72
N MET A 335 3.19 10.04 0.55
CA MET A 335 4.39 10.85 0.32
C MET A 335 4.02 12.25 -0.20
N GLY A 336 2.98 12.34 -1.02
CA GLY A 336 2.50 13.60 -1.57
C GLY A 336 1.46 13.39 -2.66
N VAL A 337 1.02 14.51 -3.24
CA VAL A 337 -0.05 14.57 -4.23
C VAL A 337 0.36 15.45 -5.40
N ILE A 338 0.04 15.01 -6.61
CA ILE A 338 0.14 15.77 -7.85
C ILE A 338 -1.27 16.09 -8.33
N LYS A 339 -1.54 17.37 -8.64
CA LYS A 339 -2.86 17.88 -9.02
C LYS A 339 -2.81 18.53 -10.39
#